data_AF-A0AAN6XR11-F1
#
_entry.id   AF-A0AAN6XR11-F1
#
_cell.length_a   1.000
_cell.length_b   1.000
_cell.length_c   1.000
_cell.angle_alpha   90.00
_cell.angle_beta   90.00
_cell.angle_gamma   90.00
#
_symmetry.space_group_name_H-M   'P 1'
#
loop_
_entity.id
_entity.type
_entity.pdbx_description
1 polymer ?
#
loop_
_entity_poly.entity_id
_entity_poly.type
_entity_poly.pdbx_seq_one_letter_code
_entity_poly.pdbx_strand_id
1 'polypeptide(L)'
;MDIDDILREVDPTFHAVPQEKRNLQELTRAWIAERSAPELLPWPADGLFERVNDSIKRQIEKVEEMTGDMDPKTNFALIVIQTELERFKYLVRSYLRARISKIDRHTLHYLSTDALRLRLSEMELAYATRHQALLHNHYLSSFLSSFPSALQNLNDSAGINMVESPDLESAVFIRLLKDTLVEGRGVDSDGAMDGRESDIVILRWADAKTLVENGSAELLVIIIMAAPTTTIVLITGANQGIGFEIAKKLATEHEDYHIIMTGRRQEPLEQAVQTLKSQGLSVEPLLLDVTSDTSIAAAVSQVTSTHGRLDVLINNAGISDHAFEDLPDFTPRQKWTSILDTNVTSVAMVTDAFIPLLEKSTQVKRIGDSRWKVNVCCPGYCSTNLNKHRGFLSVDQGAINVVRLATLGEEGETGSYSEKEGAIPW
;
A
#
# COMPACT_ATOMS: atom_id res chain seq x y z
N MET A 1 -10.00 -8.15 29.90
CA MET A 1 -11.04 -7.53 30.72
C MET A 1 -11.23 -6.12 30.17
N ASP A 2 -12.22 -5.98 29.31
CA ASP A 2 -12.61 -4.71 28.70
C ASP A 2 -13.12 -3.77 29.81
N ILE A 3 -13.05 -2.47 29.60
CA ILE A 3 -13.55 -1.49 30.59
C ILE A 3 -15.03 -1.73 30.89
N ASP A 4 -15.76 -2.27 29.91
CA ASP A 4 -17.16 -2.66 30.01
C ASP A 4 -17.38 -3.89 30.93
N ASP A 5 -16.38 -4.78 31.06
CA ASP A 5 -16.45 -5.94 31.97
C ASP A 5 -16.31 -5.49 33.43
N ILE A 6 -15.39 -4.57 33.69
CA ILE A 6 -15.16 -3.97 35.02
C ILE A 6 -16.41 -3.20 35.46
N LEU A 7 -17.06 -2.47 34.55
CA LEU A 7 -18.23 -1.66 34.86
C LEU A 7 -19.49 -2.51 35.14
N ARG A 8 -19.61 -3.69 34.51
CA ARG A 8 -20.69 -4.67 34.81
C ARG A 8 -20.56 -5.30 36.19
N GLU A 9 -19.33 -5.52 36.65
CA GLU A 9 -19.08 -6.09 37.98
C GLU A 9 -19.49 -5.13 39.10
N VAL A 10 -19.42 -3.82 38.83
CA VAL A 10 -19.70 -2.76 39.79
C VAL A 10 -21.17 -2.31 39.79
N ASP A 11 -21.87 -2.37 38.65
CA ASP A 11 -23.30 -2.05 38.55
C ASP A 11 -24.05 -3.00 37.58
N PRO A 12 -24.78 -4.01 38.11
CA PRO A 12 -25.58 -4.93 37.31
C PRO A 12 -26.73 -4.26 36.54
N THR A 13 -27.09 -3.04 36.90
CA THR A 13 -28.13 -2.22 36.24
C THR A 13 -27.56 -1.20 35.26
N PHE A 14 -26.25 -1.25 34.97
CA PHE A 14 -25.62 -0.49 33.88
C PHE A 14 -26.15 -0.98 32.53
N HIS A 15 -27.35 -0.50 32.20
CA HIS A 15 -28.07 -0.83 30.99
C HIS A 15 -27.42 -0.16 29.80
N ALA A 16 -26.73 -1.00 29.04
CA ALA A 16 -26.51 -0.95 27.60
C ALA A 16 -25.77 0.30 27.08
N VAL A 17 -24.55 0.07 26.60
CA VAL A 17 -23.94 0.84 25.51
C VAL A 17 -25.06 1.38 24.60
N PRO A 18 -25.19 2.72 24.40
CA PRO A 18 -26.25 3.30 23.60
C PRO A 18 -26.44 2.54 22.29
N GLN A 19 -27.69 2.34 21.83
CA GLN A 19 -27.96 1.52 20.64
C GLN A 19 -27.10 1.96 19.43
N GLU A 20 -26.84 3.25 19.29
CA GLU A 20 -25.95 3.80 18.26
C GLU A 20 -24.50 3.34 18.41
N LYS A 21 -23.97 3.31 19.64
CA LYS A 21 -22.63 2.78 19.92
C LYS A 21 -22.56 1.27 19.70
N ARG A 22 -23.63 0.52 20.03
CA ARG A 22 -23.74 -0.92 19.72
C ARG A 22 -23.76 -1.18 18.22
N ASN A 23 -24.59 -0.45 17.47
CA ASN A 23 -24.63 -0.55 16.01
C ASN A 23 -23.27 -0.22 15.38
N LEU A 24 -22.54 0.77 15.91
CA LEU A 24 -21.19 1.09 15.45
C LEU A 24 -20.19 -0.04 15.72
N GLN A 25 -20.23 -0.64 16.92
CA GLN A 25 -19.39 -1.78 17.28
C GLN A 25 -19.71 -3.00 16.40
N GLU A 26 -20.99 -3.31 16.22
CA GLU A 26 -21.48 -4.38 15.34
C GLU A 26 -21.06 -4.16 13.88
N LEU A 27 -21.23 -2.93 13.36
CA LEU A 27 -20.81 -2.55 12.01
C LEU A 27 -19.29 -2.67 11.85
N THR A 28 -18.53 -2.25 12.86
CA THR A 28 -17.06 -2.33 12.84
C THR A 28 -16.62 -3.80 12.83
N ARG A 29 -17.24 -4.67 13.65
CA ARG A 29 -16.96 -6.11 13.65
C ARG A 29 -17.31 -6.76 12.32
N ALA A 30 -18.47 -6.47 11.76
CA ALA A 30 -18.87 -6.96 10.44
C ALA A 30 -17.91 -6.49 9.35
N TRP A 31 -17.46 -5.24 9.41
CA TRP A 31 -16.46 -4.67 8.51
C TRP A 31 -15.09 -5.30 8.60
N ILE A 32 -14.60 -5.55 9.81
CA ILE A 32 -13.34 -6.26 10.05
C ILE A 32 -13.43 -7.69 9.51
N ALA A 33 -14.51 -8.40 9.85
CA ALA A 33 -14.72 -9.77 9.41
C ALA A 33 -14.78 -9.88 7.88
N GLU A 34 -15.57 -9.03 7.24
CA GLU A 34 -15.72 -9.03 5.79
C GLU A 34 -14.39 -8.70 5.09
N ARG A 35 -13.58 -7.79 5.61
CA ARG A 35 -12.28 -7.48 4.99
C ARG A 35 -11.24 -8.59 5.16
N SER A 36 -11.36 -9.40 6.20
CA SER A 36 -10.38 -10.43 6.55
C SER A 36 -10.71 -11.79 5.95
N ALA A 37 -12.00 -12.07 5.71
CA ALA A 37 -12.43 -13.33 5.13
C ALA A 37 -12.05 -13.41 3.64
N PRO A 38 -11.50 -14.55 3.16
CA PRO A 38 -11.20 -14.75 1.74
C PRO A 38 -12.47 -14.95 0.89
N GLU A 39 -13.57 -15.40 1.50
CA GLU A 39 -14.88 -15.54 0.86
C GLU A 39 -15.88 -14.49 1.34
N LEU A 40 -17.03 -14.38 0.66
CA LEU A 40 -18.13 -13.52 1.05
C LEU A 40 -18.84 -14.08 2.30
N LEU A 41 -18.92 -13.26 3.35
CA LEU A 41 -19.68 -13.64 4.54
C LEU A 41 -21.19 -13.47 4.29
N PRO A 42 -22.05 -14.15 5.07
CA PRO A 42 -23.49 -13.97 4.97
C PRO A 42 -23.88 -12.50 5.17
N TRP A 43 -24.82 -12.00 4.36
CA TRP A 43 -25.39 -10.68 4.59
C TRP A 43 -26.05 -10.63 5.98
N PRO A 44 -25.77 -9.61 6.81
CA PRO A 44 -26.35 -9.53 8.15
C PRO A 44 -27.88 -9.48 8.10
N ALA A 45 -28.53 -10.58 8.51
CA ALA A 45 -29.98 -10.71 8.53
C ALA A 45 -30.63 -10.08 9.78
N ASP A 46 -29.82 -9.55 10.70
CA ASP A 46 -30.25 -8.98 11.96
C ASP A 46 -30.80 -7.55 11.81
N GLY A 47 -30.82 -7.00 10.60
CA GLY A 47 -31.29 -5.65 10.32
C GLY A 47 -30.27 -4.55 10.64
N LEU A 48 -28.99 -4.88 10.81
CA LEU A 48 -27.95 -3.93 11.19
C LEU A 48 -27.83 -2.76 10.21
N PHE A 49 -27.83 -3.03 8.91
CA PHE A 49 -27.66 -2.02 7.88
C PHE A 49 -28.87 -1.10 7.78
N GLU A 50 -30.07 -1.60 8.01
CA GLU A 50 -31.31 -0.84 8.11
C GLU A 50 -31.23 0.12 9.30
N ARG A 51 -30.87 -0.38 10.49
CA ARG A 51 -30.68 0.45 11.69
C ARG A 51 -29.62 1.54 11.48
N VAL A 52 -28.48 1.19 10.88
CA VAL A 52 -27.39 2.13 10.61
C VAL A 52 -27.82 3.18 9.59
N ASN A 53 -28.45 2.78 8.49
CA ASN A 53 -28.92 3.71 7.46
C ASN A 53 -29.97 4.69 8.00
N ASP A 54 -30.89 4.22 8.85
CA ASP A 54 -31.89 5.08 9.47
C ASP A 54 -31.28 6.04 10.51
N SER A 55 -30.23 5.61 11.23
CA SER A 55 -29.43 6.53 12.06
C SER A 55 -28.67 7.57 11.23
N ILE A 56 -28.06 7.18 10.11
CA ILE A 56 -27.38 8.11 9.19
C ILE A 56 -28.37 9.15 8.65
N LYS A 57 -29.56 8.74 8.20
CA LYS A 57 -30.60 9.66 7.70
C LYS A 57 -31.01 10.68 8.76
N ARG A 58 -31.33 10.23 9.97
CA ARG A 58 -31.69 11.12 11.10
C ARG A 58 -30.58 12.09 11.46
N GLN A 59 -29.32 11.65 11.40
CA GLN A 59 -28.17 12.53 11.65
C GLN A 59 -27.99 13.57 10.55
N ILE A 60 -28.24 13.23 9.28
CA ILE A 60 -28.23 14.20 8.17
C ILE A 60 -29.29 15.27 8.39
N GLU A 61 -30.53 14.87 8.66
CA GLU A 61 -31.65 15.80 8.93
C GLU A 61 -31.32 16.73 10.11
N LYS A 62 -30.71 16.19 11.17
CA LYS A 62 -30.27 16.99 12.33
C LYS A 62 -29.16 17.98 11.99
N VAL A 63 -28.18 17.59 11.17
CA VAL A 63 -27.11 18.48 10.70
C VAL A 63 -27.70 19.62 9.87
N GLU A 64 -28.66 19.33 9.00
CA GLU A 64 -29.35 20.33 8.18
C GLU A 64 -30.14 21.33 9.03
N GLU A 65 -30.87 20.86 10.05
CA GLU A 65 -31.60 21.71 11.00
C GLU A 65 -30.65 22.63 11.81
N MET A 66 -29.55 22.06 12.33
CA MET A 66 -28.59 22.79 13.17
C MET A 66 -27.72 23.79 12.38
N THR A 67 -27.55 23.61 11.08
CA THR A 67 -26.76 24.52 10.23
C THR A 67 -27.42 25.90 10.06
N GLY A 68 -28.73 26.00 10.36
CA GLY A 68 -29.47 27.27 10.31
C GLY A 68 -29.26 28.21 11.51
N ASP A 69 -28.61 27.74 12.59
CA ASP A 69 -28.47 28.50 13.84
C ASP A 69 -27.02 28.97 14.06
N MET A 70 -26.83 30.27 14.32
CA MET A 70 -25.51 30.95 14.38
C MET A 70 -24.89 30.96 15.80
N ASP A 71 -25.25 30.00 16.67
CA ASP A 71 -24.67 29.89 18.01
C ASP A 71 -23.31 29.14 17.99
N PRO A 72 -22.25 29.67 18.63
CA PRO A 72 -20.94 29.01 18.69
C PRO A 72 -20.93 27.61 19.34
N LYS A 73 -21.84 27.29 20.29
CA LYS A 73 -21.92 25.94 20.87
C LYS A 73 -22.55 24.96 19.88
N THR A 74 -23.53 25.42 19.11
CA THR A 74 -24.11 24.67 17.99
C THR A 74 -23.03 24.31 16.97
N ASN A 75 -22.07 25.19 16.72
CA ASN A 75 -20.97 24.93 15.78
C ASN A 75 -20.04 23.77 16.24
N PHE A 76 -19.66 23.71 17.52
CA PHE A 76 -18.84 22.57 18.02
C PHE A 76 -19.61 21.24 17.97
N ALA A 77 -20.87 21.23 18.41
CA ALA A 77 -21.71 20.03 18.35
C ALA A 77 -21.93 19.57 16.88
N LEU A 78 -22.09 20.52 15.96
CA LEU A 78 -22.22 20.25 14.52
C LEU A 78 -20.98 19.54 13.97
N ILE A 79 -19.77 20.04 14.29
CA ILE A 79 -18.50 19.43 13.86
C ILE A 79 -18.39 17.98 14.35
N VAL A 80 -18.74 17.73 15.62
CA VAL A 80 -18.68 16.37 16.20
C VAL A 80 -19.68 15.44 15.49
N ILE A 81 -20.92 15.87 15.29
CA ILE A 81 -21.95 15.07 14.59
C ILE A 81 -21.54 14.81 13.14
N GLN A 82 -21.04 15.82 12.43
CA GLN A 82 -20.55 15.67 11.05
C GLN A 82 -19.39 14.68 10.96
N THR A 83 -18.43 14.75 11.89
CA THR A 83 -17.28 13.83 11.92
C THR A 83 -17.71 12.39 12.16
N GLU A 84 -18.60 12.14 13.13
CA GLU A 84 -19.14 10.80 13.39
C GLU A 84 -19.98 10.30 12.21
N LEU A 85 -20.79 11.16 11.58
CA LEU A 85 -21.56 10.82 10.39
C LEU A 85 -20.65 10.37 9.24
N GLU A 86 -19.55 11.06 8.99
CA GLU A 86 -18.58 10.65 7.97
C GLU A 86 -17.88 9.34 8.33
N ARG A 87 -17.64 9.07 9.61
CA ARG A 87 -17.11 7.78 10.07
C ARG A 87 -18.07 6.62 9.79
N PHE A 88 -19.38 6.78 10.07
CA PHE A 88 -20.39 5.78 9.71
C PHE A 88 -20.47 5.57 8.20
N LYS A 89 -20.55 6.65 7.42
CA LYS A 89 -20.57 6.57 5.94
C LYS A 89 -19.33 5.88 5.39
N TYR A 90 -18.15 6.16 5.96
CA TYR A 90 -16.90 5.50 5.57
C TYR A 90 -16.97 3.99 5.81
N LEU A 91 -17.38 3.56 7.00
CA LEU A 91 -17.49 2.14 7.34
C LEU A 91 -18.46 1.41 6.41
N VAL A 92 -19.65 1.97 6.16
CA VAL A 92 -20.65 1.38 5.25
C VAL A 92 -20.10 1.30 3.82
N ARG A 93 -19.52 2.38 3.29
CA ARG A 93 -18.93 2.39 1.93
C ARG A 93 -17.79 1.39 1.82
N SER A 94 -16.91 1.33 2.82
CA SER A 94 -15.76 0.42 2.84
C SER A 94 -16.21 -1.05 2.90
N TYR A 95 -17.21 -1.35 3.72
CA TYR A 95 -17.84 -2.68 3.80
C TYR A 95 -18.40 -3.11 2.44
N LEU A 96 -19.25 -2.27 1.83
CA LEU A 96 -19.85 -2.58 0.52
C LEU A 96 -18.81 -2.71 -0.59
N ARG A 97 -17.75 -1.87 -0.59
CA ARG A 97 -16.64 -2.00 -1.54
C ARG A 97 -15.91 -3.33 -1.42
N ALA A 98 -15.63 -3.76 -0.19
CA ALA A 98 -14.99 -5.06 0.05
C ALA A 98 -15.84 -6.21 -0.48
N ARG A 99 -17.16 -6.17 -0.25
CA ARG A 99 -18.10 -7.18 -0.75
C ARG A 99 -18.23 -7.17 -2.27
N ILE A 100 -18.41 -6.01 -2.89
CA ILE A 100 -18.49 -5.85 -4.34
C ILE A 100 -17.21 -6.39 -4.99
N SER A 101 -16.02 -6.09 -4.45
CA SER A 101 -14.76 -6.62 -4.96
C SER A 101 -14.69 -8.15 -4.95
N LYS A 102 -15.22 -8.80 -3.90
CA LYS A 102 -15.32 -10.27 -3.85
C LYS A 102 -16.36 -10.81 -4.82
N ILE A 103 -17.50 -10.13 -4.96
CA ILE A 103 -18.55 -10.50 -5.91
C ILE A 103 -18.02 -10.43 -7.34
N ASP A 104 -17.33 -9.36 -7.71
CA ASP A 104 -16.73 -9.18 -9.04
C ASP A 104 -15.73 -10.29 -9.36
N ARG A 105 -14.87 -10.64 -8.40
CA ARG A 105 -13.86 -11.68 -8.57
C ARG A 105 -14.46 -13.08 -8.75
N HIS A 106 -15.54 -13.38 -8.02
CA HIS A 106 -16.11 -14.73 -7.95
C HIS A 106 -17.61 -14.75 -8.33
N THR A 107 -18.02 -13.96 -9.33
CA THR A 107 -19.44 -13.76 -9.68
C THR A 107 -20.14 -15.08 -10.01
N LEU A 108 -19.56 -15.88 -10.91
CA LEU A 108 -20.11 -17.18 -11.32
C LEU A 108 -20.21 -18.16 -10.15
N HIS A 109 -19.25 -18.14 -9.22
CA HIS A 109 -19.26 -18.97 -8.03
C HIS A 109 -20.45 -18.64 -7.14
N TYR A 110 -20.66 -17.36 -6.80
CA TYR A 110 -21.76 -16.96 -5.93
C TYR A 110 -23.15 -17.11 -6.58
N LEU A 111 -23.23 -17.02 -7.91
CA LEU A 111 -24.47 -17.26 -8.65
C LEU A 111 -24.76 -18.76 -8.89
N SER A 112 -23.82 -19.66 -8.59
CA SER A 112 -23.96 -21.10 -8.91
C SER A 112 -25.03 -21.83 -8.09
N THR A 113 -25.10 -21.57 -6.78
CA THR A 113 -25.89 -22.35 -5.83
C THR A 113 -26.78 -21.44 -4.98
N ASP A 114 -28.00 -21.87 -4.68
CA ASP A 114 -28.95 -21.07 -3.87
C ASP A 114 -28.40 -20.69 -2.49
N ALA A 115 -27.65 -21.59 -1.84
CA ALA A 115 -27.00 -21.30 -0.55
C ALA A 115 -26.00 -20.15 -0.63
N LEU A 116 -25.32 -19.97 -1.77
CA LEU A 116 -24.37 -18.86 -1.98
C LEU A 116 -25.10 -17.58 -2.34
N ARG A 117 -26.20 -17.66 -3.12
CA ARG A 117 -27.05 -16.50 -3.43
C ARG A 117 -27.66 -15.87 -2.17
N LEU A 118 -28.00 -16.68 -1.17
CA LEU A 118 -28.50 -16.21 0.13
C LEU A 118 -27.46 -15.41 0.94
N ARG A 119 -26.17 -15.45 0.58
CA ARG A 119 -25.14 -14.63 1.23
C ARG A 119 -25.13 -13.18 0.74
N LEU A 120 -25.78 -12.89 -0.38
CA LEU A 120 -25.86 -11.55 -0.98
C LEU A 120 -27.11 -10.82 -0.50
N SER A 121 -27.04 -9.50 -0.39
CA SER A 121 -28.24 -8.68 -0.30
C SER A 121 -29.03 -8.71 -1.62
N GLU A 122 -30.31 -8.31 -1.59
CA GLU A 122 -31.14 -8.21 -2.80
C GLU A 122 -30.52 -7.30 -3.88
N MET A 123 -29.90 -6.19 -3.44
CA MET A 123 -29.21 -5.25 -4.33
C MET A 123 -27.92 -5.85 -4.89
N GLU A 124 -27.15 -6.58 -4.07
CA GLU A 124 -25.93 -7.27 -4.50
C GLU A 124 -26.24 -8.40 -5.50
N LEU A 125 -27.33 -9.15 -5.29
CA LEU A 125 -27.77 -10.20 -6.21
C LEU A 125 -28.20 -9.61 -7.56
N ALA A 126 -28.95 -8.49 -7.53
CA ALA A 126 -29.32 -7.77 -8.74
C ALA A 126 -28.09 -7.20 -9.48
N TYR A 127 -27.11 -6.69 -8.74
CA TYR A 127 -25.83 -6.24 -9.27
C TYR A 127 -25.05 -7.38 -9.94
N ALA A 128 -24.82 -8.50 -9.24
CA ALA A 128 -24.08 -9.65 -9.74
C ALA A 128 -24.72 -10.24 -11.00
N THR A 129 -26.06 -10.38 -11.00
CA THR A 129 -26.82 -10.88 -12.16
C THR A 129 -26.67 -9.96 -13.37
N ARG A 130 -26.77 -8.63 -13.16
CA ARG A 130 -26.61 -7.64 -14.24
C ARG A 130 -25.18 -7.59 -14.75
N HIS A 131 -24.20 -7.62 -13.84
CA HIS A 131 -22.78 -7.63 -14.17
C HIS A 131 -22.44 -8.84 -15.03
N GLN A 132 -22.87 -10.04 -14.63
CA GLN A 132 -22.65 -11.27 -15.38
C GLN A 132 -23.30 -11.23 -16.77
N ALA A 133 -24.52 -10.70 -16.88
CA ALA A 133 -25.20 -10.56 -18.17
C ALA A 133 -24.46 -9.59 -19.11
N LEU A 134 -23.97 -8.46 -18.60
CA LEU A 134 -23.18 -7.50 -19.38
C LEU A 134 -21.85 -8.11 -19.84
N LEU A 135 -21.14 -8.79 -18.93
CA LEU A 135 -19.88 -9.44 -19.24
C LEU A 135 -20.06 -10.52 -20.30
N HIS A 136 -21.09 -11.37 -20.14
CA HIS A 136 -21.41 -12.41 -21.12
C HIS A 136 -21.75 -11.81 -22.49
N ASN A 137 -22.60 -10.78 -22.55
CA ASN A 137 -22.93 -10.11 -23.82
C ASN A 137 -21.71 -9.47 -24.48
N HIS A 138 -20.81 -8.89 -23.69
CA HIS A 138 -19.57 -8.33 -24.18
C HIS A 138 -18.66 -9.41 -24.76
N TYR A 139 -18.49 -10.54 -24.06
CA TYR A 139 -17.69 -11.66 -24.56
C TYR A 139 -18.32 -12.33 -25.78
N LEU A 140 -19.64 -12.49 -25.81
CA LEU A 140 -20.40 -13.01 -26.96
C LEU A 140 -20.18 -12.17 -28.22
N SER A 141 -20.32 -10.86 -28.09
CA SER A 141 -20.11 -9.92 -29.21
C SER A 141 -18.64 -9.80 -29.63
N SER A 142 -17.70 -9.95 -28.69
CA SER A 142 -16.27 -9.76 -28.95
C SER A 142 -15.59 -11.00 -29.52
N PHE A 143 -15.84 -12.19 -28.97
CA PHE A 143 -15.14 -13.40 -29.39
C PHE A 143 -15.93 -14.71 -29.27
N LEU A 144 -16.80 -14.91 -28.27
CA LEU A 144 -17.44 -16.22 -28.05
C LEU A 144 -18.37 -16.63 -29.21
N SER A 145 -18.96 -15.68 -29.94
CA SER A 145 -19.78 -15.99 -31.13
C SER A 145 -19.02 -16.74 -32.23
N SER A 146 -17.68 -16.67 -32.25
CA SER A 146 -16.84 -17.42 -33.18
C SER A 146 -16.58 -18.88 -32.76
N PHE A 147 -16.88 -19.24 -31.50
CA PHE A 147 -16.66 -20.58 -30.96
C PHE A 147 -17.88 -21.50 -31.20
N PRO A 148 -17.69 -22.83 -31.26
CA PRO A 148 -18.78 -23.80 -31.26
C PRO A 148 -19.70 -23.62 -30.03
N SER A 149 -21.00 -23.89 -30.18
CA SER A 149 -22.01 -23.67 -29.13
C SER A 149 -21.69 -24.34 -27.78
N ALA A 150 -20.99 -25.47 -27.80
CA ALA A 150 -20.54 -26.16 -26.60
C ALA A 150 -19.55 -25.32 -25.76
N LEU A 151 -18.74 -24.45 -26.38
CA LEU A 151 -17.69 -23.65 -25.72
C LEU A 151 -18.12 -22.19 -25.47
N GLN A 152 -19.36 -21.83 -25.77
CA GLN A 152 -19.87 -20.47 -25.55
C GLN A 152 -20.28 -20.22 -24.08
N ASN A 153 -20.42 -21.29 -23.30
CA ASN A 153 -20.80 -21.21 -21.89
C ASN A 153 -19.57 -20.97 -21.00
N LEU A 154 -19.60 -19.87 -20.24
CA LEU A 154 -18.52 -19.45 -19.34
C LEU A 154 -18.48 -20.24 -18.02
N ASN A 155 -19.50 -21.04 -17.75
CA ASN A 155 -19.63 -21.89 -16.56
C ASN A 155 -19.34 -23.36 -16.87
N ASP A 156 -18.76 -23.68 -18.03
CA ASP A 156 -18.42 -25.05 -18.37
C ASP A 156 -17.29 -25.57 -17.45
N SER A 157 -17.50 -26.77 -16.92
CA SER A 157 -16.57 -27.47 -16.03
C SER A 157 -16.04 -28.77 -16.67
N ALA A 158 -16.26 -28.96 -17.98
CA ALA A 158 -15.75 -30.12 -18.71
C ALA A 158 -14.22 -30.05 -18.87
N GLY A 159 -13.49 -30.50 -17.84
CA GLY A 159 -12.03 -30.59 -17.82
C GLY A 159 -11.40 -29.69 -16.76
N ILE A 160 -11.20 -28.41 -17.09
CA ILE A 160 -10.69 -27.39 -16.17
C ILE A 160 -11.88 -26.58 -15.68
N ASN A 161 -12.04 -26.44 -14.36
CA ASN A 161 -13.08 -25.59 -13.78
C ASN A 161 -12.76 -24.12 -14.08
N MET A 162 -13.54 -23.50 -14.97
CA MET A 162 -13.39 -22.09 -15.35
C MET A 162 -14.01 -21.13 -14.32
N VAL A 163 -14.70 -21.66 -13.30
CA VAL A 163 -15.30 -20.87 -12.22
C VAL A 163 -14.27 -20.71 -11.10
N GLU A 164 -13.69 -19.51 -11.01
CA GLU A 164 -12.83 -19.15 -9.88
C GLU A 164 -13.63 -19.13 -8.57
N SER A 165 -13.16 -19.89 -7.58
CA SER A 165 -13.71 -19.90 -6.22
C SER A 165 -12.75 -19.24 -5.22
N PRO A 166 -13.27 -18.74 -4.08
CA PRO A 166 -12.43 -18.28 -2.98
C PRO A 166 -11.44 -19.34 -2.50
N ASP A 167 -10.26 -18.91 -2.07
CA ASP A 167 -9.25 -19.80 -1.49
C ASP A 167 -9.57 -20.11 -0.02
N LEU A 168 -10.00 -21.34 0.24
CA LEU A 168 -10.34 -21.81 1.59
C LEU A 168 -9.10 -22.15 2.44
N GLU A 169 -7.93 -22.27 1.82
CA GLU A 169 -6.68 -22.56 2.51
C GLU A 169 -5.92 -21.27 2.86
N SER A 170 -6.50 -20.10 2.62
CA SER A 170 -5.94 -18.82 3.06
C SER A 170 -5.84 -18.78 4.60
N ALA A 171 -4.69 -18.35 5.11
CA ALA A 171 -4.47 -18.23 6.55
C ALA A 171 -5.16 -16.98 7.09
N VAL A 172 -5.90 -17.13 8.18
CA VAL A 172 -6.62 -16.05 8.87
C VAL A 172 -6.27 -16.02 10.35
N PHE A 173 -6.39 -14.84 10.94
CA PHE A 173 -6.20 -14.64 12.38
C PHE A 173 -7.57 -14.52 13.02
N ILE A 174 -7.81 -15.33 14.04
CA ILE A 174 -9.04 -15.28 14.82
C ILE A 174 -8.72 -15.03 16.28
N ARG A 175 -9.59 -14.26 16.95
CA ARG A 175 -9.62 -14.14 18.41
C ARG A 175 -10.78 -14.96 18.93
N LEU A 176 -10.51 -15.86 19.87
CA LEU A 176 -11.55 -16.66 20.52
C LEU A 176 -12.35 -15.79 21.50
N LEU A 177 -13.67 -15.88 21.44
CA LEU A 177 -14.58 -15.13 22.31
C LEU A 177 -15.02 -15.94 23.53
N LYS A 178 -14.71 -17.23 23.56
CA LYS A 178 -14.99 -18.16 24.67
C LYS A 178 -14.07 -19.37 24.55
N ASP A 179 -13.87 -20.07 25.66
CA ASP A 179 -13.13 -21.34 25.67
C ASP A 179 -13.74 -22.31 24.66
N THR A 180 -12.95 -22.67 23.64
CA THR A 180 -13.41 -23.46 22.50
C THR A 180 -12.29 -24.38 22.05
N LEU A 181 -12.63 -25.64 21.77
CA LEU A 181 -11.71 -26.56 21.11
C LEU A 181 -11.49 -26.09 19.67
N VAL A 182 -10.26 -25.75 19.34
CA VAL A 182 -9.87 -25.30 18.01
C VAL A 182 -9.34 -26.49 17.23
N GLU A 183 -10.12 -26.97 16.29
CA GLU A 183 -9.69 -28.02 15.36
C GLU A 183 -9.07 -27.39 14.11
N GLY A 184 -7.96 -27.94 13.64
CA GLY A 184 -7.27 -27.39 12.46
C GLY A 184 -6.09 -28.23 11.99
N ARG A 185 -5.78 -28.13 10.70
CA ARG A 185 -4.65 -28.85 10.08
C ARG A 185 -3.36 -28.03 10.21
N GLY A 186 -2.57 -28.32 11.25
CA GLY A 186 -1.22 -27.75 11.48
C GLY A 186 -0.07 -28.67 11.00
N VAL A 187 1.17 -28.15 11.02
CA VAL A 187 2.39 -28.91 10.64
C VAL A 187 2.79 -29.91 11.75
N ASP A 188 2.34 -29.67 12.98
CA ASP A 188 2.70 -30.44 14.18
C ASP A 188 1.49 -31.22 14.72
N SER A 189 1.33 -32.46 14.25
CA SER A 189 0.69 -33.66 14.81
C SER A 189 -0.50 -33.66 15.81
N ASP A 190 -1.19 -32.59 16.14
CA ASP A 190 -2.48 -32.67 16.84
C ASP A 190 -3.54 -31.82 16.13
N GLY A 191 -4.59 -32.49 15.62
CA GLY A 191 -5.67 -31.87 14.85
C GLY A 191 -6.64 -31.03 15.68
N ALA A 192 -6.36 -30.84 16.98
CA ALA A 192 -7.16 -30.04 17.89
C ALA A 192 -6.29 -29.43 19.01
N MET A 193 -6.56 -28.18 19.37
CA MET A 193 -5.91 -27.44 20.46
C MET A 193 -6.98 -26.81 21.35
N ASP A 194 -6.80 -26.90 22.66
CA ASP A 194 -7.65 -26.18 23.62
C ASP A 194 -7.33 -24.68 23.57
N GLY A 195 -8.24 -23.89 23.02
CA GLY A 195 -8.12 -22.44 22.98
C GLY A 195 -8.92 -21.78 24.11
N ARG A 196 -8.32 -20.81 24.78
CA ARG A 196 -8.96 -20.02 25.84
C ARG A 196 -9.59 -18.76 25.29
N GLU A 197 -10.56 -18.21 26.02
CA GLU A 197 -11.10 -16.88 25.74
C GLU A 197 -9.96 -15.84 25.59
N SER A 198 -10.08 -15.01 24.55
CA SER A 198 -9.09 -14.00 24.12
C SER A 198 -7.80 -14.53 23.49
N ASP A 199 -7.60 -15.84 23.34
CA ASP A 199 -6.46 -16.37 22.58
C ASP A 199 -6.56 -15.97 21.11
N ILE A 200 -5.40 -15.65 20.52
CA ILE A 200 -5.27 -15.36 19.09
C ILE A 200 -4.66 -16.57 18.41
N VAL A 201 -5.37 -17.14 17.44
CA VAL A 201 -4.97 -18.35 16.74
C VAL A 201 -4.93 -18.09 15.24
N ILE A 202 -3.95 -18.69 14.57
CA ILE A 202 -3.83 -18.68 13.11
C ILE A 202 -4.38 -19.99 12.58
N LEU A 203 -5.37 -19.92 11.71
CA LEU A 203 -5.99 -21.09 11.11
C LEU A 203 -6.14 -20.91 9.60
N ARG A 204 -6.29 -22.02 8.89
CA ARG A 204 -6.83 -22.00 7.52
C ARG A 204 -8.28 -21.57 7.58
N TRP A 205 -8.74 -20.80 6.59
CA TRP A 205 -10.11 -20.31 6.56
C TRP A 205 -11.15 -21.43 6.61
N ALA A 206 -10.88 -22.57 5.96
CA ALA A 206 -11.75 -23.76 6.01
C ALA A 206 -12.10 -24.20 7.44
N ASP A 207 -11.12 -24.15 8.35
CA ASP A 207 -11.27 -24.57 9.74
C ASP A 207 -11.84 -23.43 10.61
N ALA A 208 -11.42 -22.19 10.34
CA ALA A 208 -11.88 -20.99 11.05
C ALA A 208 -13.35 -20.64 10.77
N LYS A 209 -13.85 -20.96 9.58
CA LYS A 209 -15.18 -20.56 9.09
C LYS A 209 -16.30 -20.88 10.07
N THR A 210 -16.32 -22.11 10.57
CA THR A 210 -17.36 -22.58 11.50
C THR A 210 -17.35 -21.80 12.82
N LEU A 211 -16.14 -21.49 13.33
CA LEU A 211 -15.95 -20.73 14.57
C LEU A 211 -16.38 -19.27 14.43
N VAL A 212 -16.20 -18.69 13.25
CA VAL A 212 -16.61 -17.31 12.95
C VAL A 212 -18.12 -17.23 12.72
N GLU A 213 -18.69 -18.14 11.93
CA GLU A 213 -20.13 -18.15 11.61
C GLU A 213 -21.01 -18.46 12.83
N ASN A 214 -20.53 -19.27 13.78
CA ASN A 214 -21.25 -19.58 15.02
C ASN A 214 -21.00 -18.56 16.16
N GLY A 215 -20.20 -17.51 15.90
CA GLY A 215 -19.88 -16.47 16.87
C GLY A 215 -18.97 -16.90 18.03
N SER A 216 -18.25 -18.01 17.91
CA SER A 216 -17.27 -18.46 18.92
C SER A 216 -15.93 -17.76 18.77
N ALA A 217 -15.64 -17.21 17.60
CA ALA A 217 -14.46 -16.43 17.31
C ALA A 217 -14.81 -15.21 16.45
N GLU A 218 -13.99 -14.17 16.55
CA GLU A 218 -14.03 -13.05 15.62
C GLU A 218 -12.77 -13.02 14.75
N LEU A 219 -12.93 -12.64 13.49
CA LEU A 219 -11.81 -12.38 12.62
C LEU A 219 -11.09 -11.12 13.09
N LEU A 220 -9.78 -11.21 13.20
CA LEU A 220 -8.95 -10.03 13.33
C LEU A 220 -8.52 -9.59 11.94
N VAL A 221 -8.79 -8.32 11.64
CA VAL A 221 -7.99 -7.64 10.63
C VAL A 221 -6.61 -7.56 11.23
N ILE A 222 -5.73 -8.46 10.82
CA ILE A 222 -4.36 -8.02 10.63
C ILE A 222 -4.48 -7.00 9.52
N ILE A 223 -4.60 -5.73 9.92
CA ILE A 223 -3.91 -4.73 9.14
C ILE A 223 -2.53 -5.32 9.19
N ILE A 224 -2.04 -5.84 8.07
CA ILE A 224 -0.61 -5.80 7.89
C ILE A 224 -0.40 -4.29 7.79
N MET A 225 -0.41 -3.62 8.96
CA MET A 225 0.63 -2.69 9.29
C MET A 225 1.81 -3.63 9.24
N ALA A 226 2.31 -3.87 8.02
CA ALA A 226 3.72 -3.99 7.82
C ALA A 226 4.20 -2.81 8.63
N ALA A 227 4.74 -3.07 9.82
CA ALA A 227 5.23 -2.03 10.72
C ALA A 227 5.94 -1.05 9.79
N PRO A 228 5.46 0.22 9.70
CA PRO A 228 5.57 1.06 8.49
C PRO A 228 6.89 0.75 7.84
N THR A 229 6.87 -0.08 6.78
CA THR A 229 8.11 -0.70 6.31
C THR A 229 8.91 0.44 5.76
N THR A 230 9.89 0.86 6.54
CA THR A 230 10.67 2.04 6.21
C THR A 230 11.26 1.80 4.84
N THR A 231 10.90 2.68 3.90
CA THR A 231 11.36 2.59 2.52
C THR A 231 12.78 3.11 2.49
N ILE A 232 13.74 2.24 2.22
CA ILE A 232 15.15 2.59 2.20
C ILE A 232 15.51 3.10 0.81
N VAL A 233 15.85 4.38 0.70
CA VAL A 233 16.19 5.05 -0.56
C VAL A 233 17.66 5.42 -0.55
N LEU A 234 18.42 5.00 -1.55
CA LEU A 234 19.81 5.42 -1.75
C LEU A 234 19.90 6.41 -2.90
N ILE A 235 20.55 7.55 -2.66
CA ILE A 235 20.73 8.61 -3.66
C ILE A 235 22.23 8.85 -3.90
N THR A 236 22.68 8.67 -5.14
CA THR A 236 24.07 8.97 -5.51
C THR A 236 24.30 10.48 -5.64
N GLY A 237 25.37 11.00 -5.04
CA GLY A 237 25.72 12.42 -5.13
C GLY A 237 24.70 13.36 -4.48
N ALA A 238 24.26 13.05 -3.26
CA ALA A 238 23.17 13.73 -2.56
C ALA A 238 23.61 14.84 -1.60
N ASN A 239 24.91 15.15 -1.51
CA ASN A 239 25.41 16.16 -0.58
C ASN A 239 25.17 17.62 -1.03
N GLN A 240 24.70 17.85 -2.26
CA GLN A 240 24.41 19.18 -2.81
C GLN A 240 23.47 19.10 -4.03
N GLY A 241 22.97 20.26 -4.49
CA GLY A 241 22.24 20.39 -5.75
C GLY A 241 20.95 19.58 -5.78
N ILE A 242 20.65 18.98 -6.94
CA ILE A 242 19.41 18.22 -7.15
C ILE A 242 19.30 17.03 -6.19
N GLY A 243 20.39 16.28 -6.00
CA GLY A 243 20.41 15.12 -5.09
C GLY A 243 20.05 15.47 -3.64
N PHE A 244 20.50 16.63 -3.15
CA PHE A 244 20.14 17.13 -1.82
C PHE A 244 18.66 17.49 -1.72
N GLU A 245 18.11 18.15 -2.73
CA GLU A 245 16.68 18.52 -2.76
C GLU A 245 15.78 17.29 -2.93
N ILE A 246 16.20 16.26 -3.67
CA ILE A 246 15.49 14.97 -3.73
C ILE A 246 15.44 14.35 -2.32
N ALA A 247 16.58 14.26 -1.63
CA ALA A 247 16.65 13.70 -0.29
C ALA A 247 15.73 14.46 0.69
N LYS A 248 15.79 15.79 0.65
CA LYS A 248 14.96 16.66 1.47
C LYS A 248 13.47 16.46 1.19
N LYS A 249 13.06 16.48 -0.10
CA LYS A 249 11.66 16.31 -0.49
C LYS A 249 11.12 14.95 -0.11
N LEU A 250 11.82 13.86 -0.43
CA LEU A 250 11.39 12.51 -0.06
C LEU A 250 11.22 12.37 1.45
N ALA A 251 12.21 12.80 2.23
CA ALA A 251 12.13 12.69 3.69
C ALA A 251 11.08 13.61 4.32
N THR A 252 10.75 14.74 3.69
CA THR A 252 9.73 15.69 4.18
C THR A 252 8.32 15.25 3.80
N GLU A 253 8.13 14.76 2.58
CA GLU A 253 6.82 14.39 2.02
C GLU A 253 6.41 12.97 2.44
N HIS A 254 7.36 12.12 2.85
CA HIS A 254 7.12 10.73 3.26
C HIS A 254 7.83 10.38 4.59
N GLU A 255 7.07 10.37 5.68
CA GLU A 255 7.59 10.05 7.03
C GLU A 255 8.08 8.60 7.17
N ASP A 256 7.62 7.72 6.29
CA ASP A 256 8.00 6.31 6.24
C ASP A 256 9.26 6.03 5.38
N TYR A 257 9.94 7.07 4.90
CA TYR A 257 11.15 6.93 4.09
C TYR A 257 12.40 7.18 4.93
N HIS A 258 13.44 6.38 4.69
CA HIS A 258 14.78 6.62 5.24
C HIS A 258 15.76 6.79 4.08
N ILE A 259 16.41 7.96 4.04
CA ILE A 259 17.24 8.34 2.89
C ILE A 259 18.73 8.18 3.22
N ILE A 260 19.37 7.28 2.49
CA ILE A 260 20.81 7.12 2.46
C ILE A 260 21.38 8.11 1.46
N MET A 261 21.92 9.20 1.99
CA MET A 261 22.59 10.24 1.21
C MET A 261 24.03 9.85 0.99
N THR A 262 24.47 9.84 -0.27
CA THR A 262 25.85 9.48 -0.58
C THR A 262 26.68 10.63 -1.14
N GLY A 263 27.99 10.53 -0.95
CA GLY A 263 28.96 11.44 -1.53
C GLY A 263 30.38 10.92 -1.33
N ARG A 264 31.32 11.39 -2.16
CA ARG A 264 32.71 10.94 -2.15
C ARG A 264 33.61 11.63 -1.11
N ARG A 265 33.12 12.69 -0.45
CA ARG A 265 33.85 13.44 0.58
C ARG A 265 33.05 13.44 1.87
N GLN A 266 33.69 13.06 2.96
CA GLN A 266 33.06 12.87 4.26
C GLN A 266 32.47 14.17 4.82
N GLU A 267 33.29 15.21 4.99
CA GLU A 267 32.87 16.45 5.66
C GLU A 267 31.67 17.16 4.99
N PRO A 268 31.65 17.40 3.66
CA PRO A 268 30.47 18.00 3.02
C PRO A 268 29.21 17.13 3.10
N LEU A 269 29.37 15.80 3.11
CA LEU A 269 28.26 14.87 3.22
C LEU A 269 27.65 14.91 4.63
N GLU A 270 28.47 14.87 5.66
CA GLU A 270 28.04 14.96 7.06
C GLU A 270 27.33 16.29 7.34
N GLN A 271 27.82 17.41 6.81
CA GLN A 271 27.16 18.72 6.94
C GLN A 271 25.78 18.75 6.29
N ALA A 272 25.64 18.19 5.09
CA ALA A 272 24.37 18.10 4.38
C ALA A 272 23.36 17.23 5.15
N VAL A 273 23.78 16.06 5.61
CA VAL A 273 22.94 15.16 6.42
C VAL A 273 22.54 15.81 7.73
N GLN A 274 23.46 16.48 8.43
CA GLN A 274 23.16 17.14 9.71
C GLN A 274 22.12 18.26 9.54
N THR A 275 22.18 18.98 8.41
CA THR A 275 21.18 20.02 8.06
C THR A 275 19.77 19.44 7.99
N LEU A 276 19.60 18.27 7.37
CA LEU A 276 18.29 17.60 7.27
C LEU A 276 17.90 16.92 8.59
N LYS A 277 18.84 16.30 9.31
CA LYS A 277 18.58 15.74 10.66
C LYS A 277 18.08 16.80 11.64
N SER A 278 18.62 18.02 11.61
CA SER A 278 18.14 19.12 12.47
C SER A 278 16.70 19.57 12.18
N GLN A 279 16.16 19.20 11.01
CA GLN A 279 14.76 19.42 10.64
C GLN A 279 13.86 18.23 11.03
N GLY A 280 14.40 17.22 11.71
CA GLY A 280 13.67 16.00 12.10
C GLY A 280 13.55 14.95 11.01
N LEU A 281 14.29 15.10 9.89
CA LEU A 281 14.19 14.21 8.74
C LEU A 281 15.03 12.93 8.91
N SER A 282 14.50 11.81 8.44
CA SER A 282 15.14 10.48 8.51
C SER A 282 16.16 10.30 7.39
N VAL A 283 17.42 10.67 7.66
CA VAL A 283 18.52 10.62 6.70
C VAL A 283 19.80 10.08 7.33
N GLU A 284 20.70 9.50 6.53
CA GLU A 284 22.03 9.08 6.98
C GLU A 284 23.11 9.29 5.91
N PRO A 285 24.39 9.44 6.30
CA PRO A 285 25.50 9.55 5.36
C PRO A 285 26.06 8.17 5.00
N LEU A 286 26.36 7.97 3.72
CA LEU A 286 27.13 6.82 3.24
C LEU A 286 28.22 7.29 2.27
N LEU A 287 29.48 7.01 2.58
CA LEU A 287 30.60 7.38 1.71
C LEU A 287 30.55 6.49 0.45
N LEU A 288 30.45 7.12 -0.72
CA LEU A 288 30.44 6.43 -2.01
C LEU A 288 31.09 7.29 -3.07
N ASP A 289 32.19 6.78 -3.63
CA ASP A 289 32.72 7.22 -4.91
C ASP A 289 32.23 6.25 -6.00
N VAL A 290 31.35 6.75 -6.87
CA VAL A 290 30.69 5.93 -7.90
C VAL A 290 31.67 5.45 -8.98
N THR A 291 32.87 6.03 -9.08
CA THR A 291 33.92 5.61 -10.03
C THR A 291 34.95 4.64 -9.41
N SER A 292 34.68 4.10 -8.22
CA SER A 292 35.60 3.21 -7.50
C SER A 292 34.91 1.93 -7.07
N ASP A 293 35.25 0.81 -7.70
CA ASP A 293 34.68 -0.51 -7.38
C ASP A 293 34.85 -0.89 -5.91
N THR A 294 36.00 -0.55 -5.31
CA THR A 294 36.26 -0.75 -3.88
C THR A 294 35.31 0.07 -3.02
N SER A 295 35.03 1.32 -3.42
CA SER A 295 34.07 2.17 -2.71
C SER A 295 32.63 1.67 -2.86
N ILE A 296 32.26 1.18 -4.05
CA ILE A 296 30.93 0.60 -4.31
C ILE A 296 30.75 -0.66 -3.45
N ALA A 297 31.72 -1.58 -3.44
CA ALA A 297 31.66 -2.79 -2.64
C ALA A 297 31.56 -2.50 -1.12
N ALA A 298 32.32 -1.51 -0.63
CA ALA A 298 32.23 -1.06 0.75
C ALA A 298 30.84 -0.50 1.09
N ALA A 299 30.27 0.31 0.20
CA ALA A 299 28.92 0.86 0.36
C ALA A 299 27.85 -0.24 0.38
N VAL A 300 27.92 -1.21 -0.53
CA VAL A 300 27.02 -2.38 -0.54
C VAL A 300 27.13 -3.17 0.76
N SER A 301 28.35 -3.42 1.24
CA SER A 301 28.56 -4.13 2.51
C SER A 301 27.94 -3.37 3.69
N GLN A 302 28.09 -2.06 3.74
CA GLN A 302 27.54 -1.23 4.81
C GLN A 302 26.00 -1.21 4.78
N VAL A 303 25.38 -1.02 3.61
CA VAL A 303 23.92 -1.07 3.48
C VAL A 303 23.38 -2.47 3.83
N THR A 304 24.10 -3.52 3.42
CA THR A 304 23.76 -4.89 3.79
C THR A 304 23.79 -5.11 5.30
N SER A 305 24.80 -4.60 6.00
CA SER A 305 24.89 -4.75 7.46
C SER A 305 23.86 -3.93 8.24
N THR A 306 23.56 -2.72 7.77
CA THR A 306 22.71 -1.77 8.50
C THR A 306 21.23 -1.98 8.22
N HIS A 307 20.87 -2.17 6.95
CA HIS A 307 19.48 -2.21 6.49
C HIS A 307 19.05 -3.57 5.95
N GLY A 308 20.00 -4.37 5.45
CA GLY A 308 19.75 -5.71 4.92
C GLY A 308 19.02 -5.76 3.57
N ARG A 309 18.46 -4.63 3.11
CA ARG A 309 17.74 -4.46 1.85
C ARG A 309 17.91 -3.03 1.32
N LEU A 310 17.48 -2.81 0.08
CA LEU A 310 17.30 -1.49 -0.52
C LEU A 310 15.98 -1.48 -1.30
N ASP A 311 15.21 -0.40 -1.24
CA ASP A 311 13.91 -0.32 -1.91
C ASP A 311 13.95 0.58 -3.16
N VAL A 312 14.69 1.69 -3.10
CA VAL A 312 14.82 2.63 -4.23
C VAL A 312 16.28 3.01 -4.41
N LEU A 313 16.77 2.94 -5.64
CA LEU A 313 18.08 3.45 -6.06
C LEU A 313 17.91 4.64 -7.01
N ILE A 314 18.45 5.80 -6.64
CA ILE A 314 18.44 7.01 -7.45
C ILE A 314 19.86 7.32 -7.90
N ASN A 315 20.16 6.99 -9.16
CA ASN A 315 21.43 7.32 -9.80
C ASN A 315 21.45 8.80 -10.24
N ASN A 316 21.87 9.68 -9.35
CA ASN A 316 21.89 11.13 -9.55
C ASN A 316 23.31 11.73 -9.69
N ALA A 317 24.36 11.04 -9.25
CA ALA A 317 25.72 11.54 -9.33
C ALA A 317 26.12 11.86 -10.78
N GLY A 318 26.72 13.04 -10.98
CA GLY A 318 27.15 13.48 -12.30
C GLY A 318 28.10 14.66 -12.27
N ILE A 319 28.91 14.77 -13.32
CA ILE A 319 29.86 15.86 -13.54
C ILE A 319 29.77 16.40 -14.98
N SER A 320 30.30 17.61 -15.20
CA SER A 320 30.47 18.22 -16.52
C SER A 320 31.91 18.69 -16.72
N ASP A 321 32.21 19.31 -17.87
CA ASP A 321 33.55 19.81 -18.18
C ASP A 321 34.06 20.84 -17.16
N HIS A 322 33.15 21.55 -16.48
CA HIS A 322 33.45 22.54 -15.45
C HIS A 322 34.20 21.92 -14.26
N ALA A 323 34.07 20.62 -14.02
CA ALA A 323 34.83 19.92 -12.97
C ALA A 323 36.35 19.90 -13.23
N PHE A 324 36.80 20.25 -14.44
CA PHE A 324 38.20 20.20 -14.87
C PHE A 324 38.75 21.57 -15.31
N GLU A 325 38.04 22.67 -15.04
CA GLU A 325 38.49 24.01 -15.44
C GLU A 325 39.77 24.44 -14.70
N ASP A 326 39.88 24.09 -13.42
CA ASP A 326 41.06 24.39 -12.60
C ASP A 326 42.12 23.27 -12.64
N LEU A 327 41.95 22.28 -13.52
CA LEU A 327 42.86 21.14 -13.70
C LEU A 327 43.48 21.19 -15.11
N PRO A 328 44.50 22.05 -15.32
CA PRO A 328 45.09 22.28 -16.64
C PRO A 328 45.78 21.03 -17.23
N ASP A 329 46.14 20.06 -16.38
CA ASP A 329 46.86 18.85 -16.78
C ASP A 329 45.98 17.79 -17.45
N PHE A 330 44.66 17.98 -17.50
CA PHE A 330 43.75 17.05 -18.15
C PHE A 330 43.63 17.31 -19.65
N THR A 331 44.03 16.33 -20.46
CA THR A 331 43.73 16.31 -21.90
C THR A 331 42.22 16.21 -22.15
N PRO A 332 41.71 16.70 -23.31
CA PRO A 332 40.29 16.56 -23.65
C PRO A 332 39.77 15.11 -23.56
N ARG A 333 40.61 14.13 -23.95
CA ARG A 333 40.27 12.70 -23.82
C ARG A 333 40.09 12.28 -22.37
N GLN A 334 40.97 12.70 -21.47
CA GLN A 334 40.86 12.37 -20.03
C GLN A 334 39.62 13.01 -19.40
N LYS A 335 39.28 14.25 -19.79
CA LYS A 335 38.03 14.91 -19.35
C LYS A 335 36.80 14.10 -19.76
N TRP A 336 36.67 13.78 -21.05
CA TRP A 336 35.54 12.99 -21.55
C TRP A 336 35.48 11.58 -20.96
N THR A 337 36.64 10.93 -20.77
CA THR A 337 36.70 9.61 -20.12
C THR A 337 36.12 9.68 -18.71
N SER A 338 36.53 10.69 -17.92
CA SER A 338 36.03 10.87 -16.55
C SER A 338 34.54 11.21 -16.50
N ILE A 339 34.05 12.02 -17.45
CA ILE A 339 32.62 12.37 -17.56
C ILE A 339 31.78 11.14 -17.90
N LEU A 340 32.19 10.34 -18.88
CA LEU A 340 31.48 9.12 -19.26
C LEU A 340 31.56 8.06 -18.16
N ASP A 341 32.70 7.95 -17.49
CA ASP A 341 32.88 7.05 -16.37
C ASP A 341 31.92 7.39 -15.21
N THR A 342 31.83 8.68 -14.85
CA THR A 342 30.91 9.13 -13.80
C THR A 342 29.45 9.08 -14.24
N ASN A 343 29.10 9.55 -15.44
CA ASN A 343 27.69 9.79 -15.81
C ASN A 343 27.04 8.57 -16.48
N VAL A 344 27.81 7.60 -16.97
CA VAL A 344 27.32 6.46 -17.74
C VAL A 344 27.78 5.14 -17.13
N THR A 345 29.10 4.92 -17.05
CA THR A 345 29.65 3.65 -16.55
C THR A 345 29.24 3.41 -15.10
N SER A 346 29.36 4.43 -14.25
CA SER A 346 29.04 4.32 -12.83
C SER A 346 27.58 3.97 -12.57
N VAL A 347 26.65 4.45 -13.42
CA VAL A 347 25.23 4.14 -13.30
C VAL A 347 25.01 2.63 -13.46
N ALA A 348 25.68 2.00 -14.43
CA ALA A 348 25.63 0.56 -14.60
C ALA A 348 26.31 -0.18 -13.44
N MET A 349 27.50 0.24 -13.01
CA MET A 349 28.26 -0.44 -11.95
C MET A 349 27.57 -0.38 -10.59
N VAL A 350 27.07 0.80 -10.20
CA VAL A 350 26.31 0.98 -8.95
C VAL A 350 25.01 0.18 -9.01
N THR A 351 24.29 0.24 -10.13
CA THR A 351 23.04 -0.52 -10.26
C THR A 351 23.29 -2.01 -10.10
N ASP A 352 24.25 -2.58 -10.85
CA ASP A 352 24.61 -4.00 -10.78
C ASP A 352 24.98 -4.43 -9.35
N ALA A 353 25.83 -3.64 -8.68
CA ALA A 353 26.28 -3.95 -7.33
C ALA A 353 25.15 -3.93 -6.27
N PHE A 354 24.12 -3.11 -6.46
CA PHE A 354 23.00 -3.00 -5.53
C PHE A 354 21.80 -3.91 -5.88
N ILE A 355 21.81 -4.61 -7.03
CA ILE A 355 20.74 -5.58 -7.40
C ILE A 355 20.44 -6.57 -6.26
N PRO A 356 21.42 -7.23 -5.59
CA PRO A 356 21.13 -8.19 -4.53
C PRO A 356 20.37 -7.61 -3.32
N LEU A 357 20.53 -6.31 -3.06
CA LEU A 357 19.79 -5.60 -2.01
C LEU A 357 18.40 -5.18 -2.48
N LEU A 358 18.28 -4.75 -3.75
CA LEU A 358 17.01 -4.41 -4.39
C LEU A 358 16.09 -5.64 -4.52
N GLU A 359 16.64 -6.84 -4.74
CA GLU A 359 15.87 -8.10 -4.74
C GLU A 359 15.22 -8.44 -3.41
N LYS A 360 15.76 -7.90 -2.31
CA LYS A 360 15.23 -8.09 -0.94
C LYS A 360 14.19 -7.03 -0.57
N SER A 361 13.86 -6.12 -1.48
CA SER A 361 12.83 -5.11 -1.25
C SER A 361 11.48 -5.75 -0.93
N THR A 362 10.77 -5.13 0.02
CA THR A 362 9.39 -5.48 0.37
C THR A 362 8.36 -4.65 -0.38
N GLN A 363 8.81 -3.65 -1.16
CA GLN A 363 7.98 -2.82 -2.03
C GLN A 363 7.60 -3.57 -3.32
N VAL A 364 6.51 -3.12 -3.95
CA VAL A 364 5.74 -3.82 -4.98
C VAL A 364 6.56 -4.26 -6.21
N LYS A 365 6.22 -5.45 -6.70
CA LYS A 365 6.87 -6.20 -7.79
C LYS A 365 5.99 -6.18 -9.05
N ARG A 366 6.48 -5.65 -10.20
CA ARG A 366 6.31 -6.27 -11.55
C ARG A 366 6.81 -5.44 -12.76
N ILE A 367 7.49 -6.14 -13.67
CA ILE A 367 7.22 -6.23 -15.13
C ILE A 367 7.40 -7.70 -15.53
N GLY A 368 6.36 -8.40 -15.98
CA GLY A 368 6.51 -9.80 -16.43
C GLY A 368 7.26 -10.69 -15.42
N ASP A 369 8.38 -11.29 -15.84
CA ASP A 369 9.28 -12.11 -15.01
C ASP A 369 10.31 -11.31 -14.16
N SER A 370 10.42 -9.99 -14.34
CA SER A 370 11.41 -9.15 -13.63
C SER A 370 10.77 -8.28 -12.53
N ARG A 371 11.50 -8.10 -11.41
CA ARG A 371 10.99 -7.62 -10.11
C ARG A 371 11.03 -6.10 -9.87
N TRP A 372 11.36 -5.25 -10.85
CA TRP A 372 11.64 -3.81 -10.60
C TRP A 372 11.05 -2.84 -11.62
N LYS A 373 10.85 -1.58 -11.22
CA LYS A 373 10.56 -0.45 -12.11
C LYS A 373 11.85 0.32 -12.42
N VAL A 374 12.11 0.58 -13.69
CA VAL A 374 13.31 1.30 -14.14
C VAL A 374 12.86 2.44 -15.04
N ASN A 375 13.17 3.68 -14.65
CA ASN A 375 12.77 4.88 -15.39
C ASN A 375 13.95 5.82 -15.54
N VAL A 376 13.92 6.63 -16.61
CA VAL A 376 14.87 7.70 -16.85
C VAL A 376 14.16 9.04 -16.61
N CYS A 377 14.78 9.91 -15.81
CA CYS A 377 14.22 11.19 -15.43
C CYS A 377 14.99 12.34 -16.06
N CYS A 378 14.28 13.24 -16.72
CA CYS A 378 14.78 14.57 -17.06
C CYS A 378 14.42 15.55 -15.93
N PRO A 379 15.40 16.12 -15.20
CA PRO A 379 15.14 17.15 -14.20
C PRO A 379 14.89 18.54 -14.84
N GLY A 380 14.94 18.64 -16.18
CA GLY A 380 14.99 19.91 -16.90
C GLY A 380 16.29 20.68 -16.70
N TYR A 381 16.36 21.89 -17.25
CA TYR A 381 17.57 22.72 -17.20
C TYR A 381 17.69 23.50 -15.88
N CYS A 382 18.11 22.80 -14.83
CA CYS A 382 18.23 23.31 -13.46
C CYS A 382 19.51 24.12 -13.21
N SER A 383 19.41 25.15 -12.39
CA SER A 383 20.51 26.00 -11.95
C SER A 383 21.40 25.26 -10.94
N THR A 384 22.51 24.68 -11.42
CA THR A 384 23.41 23.83 -10.61
C THR A 384 24.87 24.19 -10.82
N ASN A 385 25.74 23.72 -9.92
CA ASN A 385 27.20 23.83 -10.11
C ASN A 385 27.65 23.22 -11.45
N LEU A 386 26.96 22.17 -11.92
CA LEU A 386 27.25 21.46 -13.16
C LEU A 386 27.12 22.35 -14.41
N ASN A 387 26.36 23.44 -14.36
CA ASN A 387 26.22 24.40 -15.46
C ASN A 387 26.49 25.86 -15.05
N LYS A 388 27.21 26.08 -13.93
CA LYS A 388 27.49 27.41 -13.35
C LYS A 388 26.22 28.22 -13.08
N HIS A 389 25.18 27.56 -12.59
CA HIS A 389 23.90 28.19 -12.24
C HIS A 389 23.19 28.88 -13.41
N ARG A 390 23.47 28.45 -14.65
CA ARG A 390 22.86 29.01 -15.87
C ARG A 390 21.47 28.46 -16.19
N GLY A 391 21.00 27.47 -15.42
CA GLY A 391 19.66 26.90 -15.56
C GLY A 391 18.55 27.89 -15.18
N PHE A 392 17.39 27.77 -15.83
CA PHE A 392 16.21 28.60 -15.54
C PHE A 392 15.27 27.95 -14.51
N LEU A 393 15.43 26.65 -14.23
CA LEU A 393 14.72 25.96 -13.16
C LEU A 393 15.57 25.98 -11.87
N SER A 394 14.91 25.99 -10.73
CA SER A 394 15.58 25.77 -9.44
C SER A 394 15.83 24.27 -9.20
N VAL A 395 16.73 23.96 -8.25
CA VAL A 395 17.04 22.56 -7.90
C VAL A 395 15.85 21.83 -7.28
N ASP A 396 14.98 22.53 -6.55
CA ASP A 396 13.76 21.96 -5.98
C ASP A 396 12.74 21.59 -7.07
N GLN A 397 12.66 22.38 -8.16
CA GLN A 397 11.84 22.06 -9.32
C GLN A 397 12.36 20.83 -10.06
N GLY A 398 13.69 20.69 -10.19
CA GLY A 398 14.31 19.52 -10.81
C GLY A 398 14.09 18.22 -10.05
N ALA A 399 13.91 18.29 -8.74
CA ALA A 399 13.66 17.12 -7.90
C ALA A 399 12.23 16.54 -8.05
N ILE A 400 11.25 17.32 -8.52
CA ILE A 400 9.83 16.93 -8.55
C ILE A 400 9.60 15.62 -9.30
N ASN A 401 10.13 15.49 -10.52
CA ASN A 401 9.87 14.29 -11.31
C ASN A 401 10.59 13.05 -10.74
N VAL A 402 11.77 13.24 -10.14
CA VAL A 402 12.50 12.14 -9.48
C VAL A 402 11.71 11.65 -8.26
N VAL A 403 11.18 12.56 -7.44
CA VAL A 403 10.32 12.24 -6.29
C VAL A 403 9.07 11.50 -6.75
N ARG A 404 8.39 11.97 -7.81
CA ARG A 404 7.24 11.29 -8.40
C ARG A 404 7.58 9.85 -8.82
N LEU A 405 8.68 9.66 -9.54
CA LEU A 405 9.11 8.34 -10.03
C LEU A 405 9.50 7.40 -8.88
N ALA A 406 10.16 7.92 -7.85
CA ALA A 406 10.58 7.16 -6.67
C ALA A 406 9.40 6.71 -5.79
N THR A 407 8.25 7.39 -5.87
CA THR A 407 7.07 7.17 -5.02
C THR A 407 5.92 6.48 -5.75
N LEU A 408 6.15 6.04 -7.00
CA LEU A 408 5.16 5.33 -7.79
C LEU A 408 4.69 4.05 -7.08
N GLY A 409 3.38 3.78 -7.09
CA GLY A 409 2.77 2.54 -6.61
C GLY A 409 2.91 1.35 -7.58
N GLU A 410 2.17 0.26 -7.33
CA GLU A 410 2.16 -0.97 -8.15
C GLU A 410 1.93 -0.69 -9.64
N GLU A 411 0.89 0.08 -9.95
CA GLU A 411 0.46 0.46 -11.30
C GLU A 411 1.27 1.63 -11.90
N GLY A 412 2.40 1.98 -11.27
CA GLY A 412 3.26 3.06 -11.72
C GLY A 412 4.00 2.74 -13.01
N GLU A 413 4.32 3.77 -13.77
CA GLU A 413 5.07 3.62 -15.03
C GLU A 413 6.47 3.02 -14.84
N THR A 414 6.94 2.38 -15.90
CA THR A 414 8.25 1.72 -15.97
C THR A 414 8.72 1.67 -17.43
N GLY A 415 10.03 1.68 -17.65
CA GLY A 415 10.62 1.84 -18.98
C GLY A 415 10.34 3.22 -19.60
N SER A 416 10.01 4.23 -18.79
CA SER A 416 9.66 5.57 -19.27
C SER A 416 10.86 6.52 -19.28
N TYR A 417 10.77 7.53 -20.15
CA TYR A 417 11.57 8.75 -20.08
C TYR A 417 10.62 9.93 -19.91
N SER A 418 10.75 10.69 -18.82
CA SER A 418 9.80 11.76 -18.47
C SER A 418 10.46 12.98 -17.86
N GLU A 419 9.79 14.12 -17.96
CA GLU A 419 10.02 15.33 -17.15
C GLU A 419 8.81 15.62 -16.26
N LYS A 420 8.78 16.79 -15.60
CA LYS A 420 7.69 17.17 -14.69
C LYS A 420 6.32 17.24 -15.40
N GLU A 421 6.26 17.52 -16.70
CA GLU A 421 5.04 17.54 -17.52
C GLU A 421 4.58 16.16 -18.00
N GLY A 422 5.39 15.11 -17.82
CA GLY A 422 5.08 13.74 -18.23
C GLY A 422 6.10 13.15 -19.19
N ALA A 423 5.70 12.13 -19.94
CA ALA A 423 6.58 11.39 -20.85
C ALA A 423 7.09 12.29 -21.99
N ILE A 424 8.40 12.24 -22.24
CA ILE A 424 9.03 12.91 -23.37
C ILE A 424 9.09 11.90 -24.53
N PRO A 425 8.50 12.22 -25.71
CA PRO A 425 8.65 11.38 -26.89
C PRO A 425 10.13 11.27 -27.27
N TRP A 426 10.61 10.05 -27.47
CA TRP A 426 11.99 9.80 -27.91
C TRP A 426 12.12 9.84 -29.43
#